data_AF-A0AAQ1PDE5-F1
#
_entry.id   AF-A0AAQ1PDE5-F1
#
_cell.length_a   1.000
_cell.length_b   1.000
_cell.length_c   1.000
_cell.angle_alpha   90.00
_cell.angle_beta   90.00
_cell.angle_gamma   90.00
#
_symmetry.space_group_name_H-M   'P 1'
#
loop_
_entity.id
_entity.type
_entity.pdbx_description
1 polymer ?
#
loop_
_entity_poly.entity_id
_entity_poly.type
_entity_poly.pdbx_seq_one_letter_code
_entity_poly.pdbx_strand_id
1 'polypeptide(L)' 'MTIEAETLAQLTEALQERGMYLVSDIAFTRAPYRHNHRWICIVE' A
#
# COMPACT_ATOMS: atom_id res chain seq x y z
N MET A 1 -16.44 -11.46 -8.61
CA MET A 1 -15.43 -10.76 -9.44
C MET A 1 -14.07 -11.10 -8.88
N THR A 2 -13.12 -11.44 -9.75
CA THR A 2 -11.75 -11.81 -9.38
C THR A 2 -10.81 -10.89 -10.15
N ILE A 3 -9.84 -10.29 -9.47
CA ILE A 3 -8.76 -9.50 -10.07
C ILE A 3 -7.46 -10.22 -9.74
N GLU A 4 -6.70 -10.58 -10.77
CA GLU A 4 -5.37 -11.16 -10.62
C GLU A 4 -4.34 -10.04 -10.78
N ALA A 5 -3.42 -9.93 -9.81
CA ALA A 5 -2.36 -8.94 -9.80
C ALA A 5 -1.13 -9.53 -9.10
N GLU A 6 0.06 -9.20 -9.58
CA GLU A 6 1.32 -9.68 -9.02
C GLU A 6 1.82 -8.80 -7.87
N THR A 7 1.33 -7.56 -7.82
CA THR A 7 1.71 -6.59 -6.78
C THR A 7 0.47 -5.85 -6.25
N LEU A 8 0.59 -5.35 -5.01
CA LEU A 8 -0.47 -4.51 -4.43
C LEU A 8 -0.74 -3.27 -5.30
N ALA A 9 0.30 -2.62 -5.85
CA ALA A 9 0.14 -1.47 -6.73
C ALA A 9 -0.74 -1.79 -7.96
N GLN A 10 -0.49 -2.90 -8.63
CA GLN A 10 -1.30 -3.35 -9.77
C GLN A 10 -2.75 -3.65 -9.38
N LEU A 11 -2.98 -4.23 -8.20
CA LEU A 11 -4.33 -4.47 -7.69
C LEU A 11 -5.06 -3.15 -7.45
N THR A 12 -4.39 -2.16 -6.84
CA THR A 12 -4.96 -0.85 -6.55
C THR A 12 -5.33 -0.10 -7.83
N GLU A 13 -4.45 -0.12 -8.85
CA GLU A 13 -4.72 0.47 -10.16
C GLU A 13 -5.96 -0.17 -10.82
N ALA A 14 -6.03 -1.51 -10.86
CA ALA A 14 -7.15 -2.24 -11.44
C ALA A 14 -8.49 -1.99 -10.72
N LEU A 15 -8.45 -1.71 -9.41
CA LEU A 15 -9.62 -1.30 -8.64
C LEU A 15 -10.04 0.13 -8.97
N GLN A 16 -9.08 1.04 -9.12
CA GLN A 16 -9.31 2.45 -9.41
C GLN A 16 -9.92 2.67 -10.80
N GLU A 17 -9.46 1.95 -11.82
CA GLU A 17 -10.04 1.96 -13.18
C GLU A 17 -11.51 1.54 -13.20
N ARG A 18 -11.93 0.75 -12.21
CA ARG A 18 -13.32 0.28 -12.06
C ARG A 18 -14.17 1.21 -11.21
N GLY A 19 -13.65 2.39 -10.84
CA GLY A 19 -14.36 3.41 -10.06
C GLY A 19 -14.46 3.11 -8.57
N MET A 20 -13.64 2.18 -8.06
CA MET A 20 -13.53 1.97 -6.61
C MET A 20 -12.74 3.11 -5.97
N TYR A 21 -13.13 3.49 -4.75
CA TYR A 21 -12.45 4.55 -3.99
C TYR A 21 -11.30 3.98 -3.16
N LEU A 22 -10.14 4.62 -3.26
CA LEU A 22 -9.01 4.37 -2.35
C LEU A 22 -9.36 4.92 -0.97
N VAL A 23 -9.42 4.04 0.03
CA VAL A 23 -9.77 4.42 1.41
C VAL A 23 -8.55 4.90 2.19
N SER A 24 -7.37 4.34 1.92
CA SER A 24 -6.11 4.75 2.55
C SER A 24 -4.93 4.21 1.73
N ASP A 25 -3.89 5.02 1.57
CA ASP A 25 -2.58 4.59 1.09
C ASP A 25 -1.61 4.57 2.27
N ILE A 26 -0.98 3.42 2.52
CA ILE A 26 -0.15 3.22 3.70
C ILE A 26 1.31 3.14 3.27
N ALA A 27 2.06 4.21 3.55
CA ALA A 27 3.48 4.24 3.30
C ALA A 27 4.23 3.46 4.40
N PHE A 28 4.78 2.31 4.04
CA PHE A 28 5.73 1.60 4.88
C PHE A 28 7.13 2.18 4.68
N THR A 29 7.66 2.83 5.71
CA THR A 29 9.03 3.34 5.69
C THR A 29 9.90 2.50 6.62
N ARG A 30 11.12 2.21 6.17
CA ARG A 30 12.11 1.59 7.04
C ARG A 30 12.52 2.63 8.07
N ALA A 31 12.34 2.31 9.35
CA ALA A 31 12.68 3.24 10.41
C ALA A 31 14.16 3.63 10.33
N PRO A 32 14.50 4.88 10.69
CA PRO A 32 15.88 5.30 10.85
C PRO A 32 16.65 4.32 11.75
N TYR A 33 17.96 4.17 11.53
CA TYR A 33 18.83 3.19 12.20
C TYR A 33 18.62 3.10 13.72
N ARG A 34 18.29 4.23 14.35
CA ARG A 34 18.01 4.37 15.80
C ARG A 34 16.80 3.57 16.30
N HIS A 35 15.99 2.99 15.41
CA HIS A 35 14.82 2.16 15.74
C HIS A 35 14.99 0.69 15.32
N ASN A 36 16.23 0.20 15.34
CA ASN A 36 16.52 -1.23 15.19
C ASN A 36 16.00 -1.83 13.87
N HIS A 37 16.02 -1.03 12.80
CA HIS A 37 15.53 -1.39 11.45
C HIS A 37 14.08 -1.88 11.38
N ARG A 38 13.24 -1.53 12.36
CA ARG A 38 11.82 -1.89 12.30
C ARG A 38 11.15 -1.18 11.12
N TRP A 39 10.13 -1.82 10.57
CA TRP A 39 9.22 -1.15 9.65
C TRP A 39 8.26 -0.29 10.45
N ILE A 40 8.10 0.98 10.07
CA ILE A 40 7.11 1.88 10.65
C ILE A 40 6.07 2.15 9.57
N CYS A 41 4.81 2.04 9.98
CA CYS A 41 3.65 2.43 9.21
C CYS A 41 3.21 3.81 9.69
N ILE A 42 3.14 4.78 8.78
CA ILE A 42 2.54 6.09 9.04
C ILE A 42 1.20 6.08 8.32
N VAL A 43 0.12 6.25 9.07
CA VAL A 43 -1.24 6.41 8.54
C VAL A 43 -1.57 7.89 8.68
N GLU A 44 -1.62 8.62 7.57
CA GLU A 44 -2.07 10.03 7.50
C GLU A 44 -3.56 10.11 7.17
#